data_AF-A0A965YSR3-F1
#
_entry.id   AF-A0A965YSR3-F1
#
_cell.length_a   1.000
_cell.length_b   1.000
_cell.length_c   1.000
_cell.angle_alpha   90.00
_cell.angle_beta   90.00
_cell.angle_gamma   90.00
#
_symmetry.space_group_name_H-M   'P 1'
#
loop_
_entity.id
_entity.type
_entity.pdbx_description
1 polymer ?
#
loop_
_entity_poly.entity_id
_entity_poly.type
_entity_poly.pdbx_seq_one_letter_code
_entity_poly.pdbx_strand_id
1 'polypeptide(L)'
;MKIVVTADGGFMTSKFNPNFEEAEQLIIYDVEERFYGSRVSPSAQNKDKAVLIDFLKKTYMTHIITGAEVGDGAFSVYIPKNQDATVEEVLIEYINTLPKS
;
A
#
# COMPACT_ATOMS: atom_id res chain seq x y z
N MET A 1 -9.24 -2.61 -10.49
CA MET A 1 -9.11 -2.49 -9.01
C MET A 1 -7.71 -1.97 -8.70
N LYS A 2 -7.57 -1.00 -7.78
CA LYS A 2 -6.27 -0.43 -7.41
C LYS A 2 -5.86 -0.86 -6.01
N ILE A 3 -4.60 -1.25 -5.86
CA ILE A 3 -3.99 -1.68 -4.61
C ILE A 3 -2.90 -0.70 -4.24
N VAL A 4 -2.93 -0.19 -3.02
CA VAL A 4 -1.88 0.68 -2.46
C VAL A 4 -0.96 -0.17 -1.59
N VAL A 5 0.35 -0.04 -1.78
CA VAL A 5 1.37 -0.72 -0.97
C VAL A 5 2.30 0.33 -0.37
N THR A 6 2.54 0.25 0.93
CA THR A 6 3.50 1.12 1.63
C THR A 6 4.93 0.67 1.37
N ALA A 7 5.82 1.60 1.02
CA ALA A 7 7.18 1.28 0.56
C ALA A 7 8.21 2.31 1.00
N ASP A 8 9.46 1.85 1.14
CA ASP A 8 10.65 2.70 1.37
C ASP A 8 11.24 3.25 0.06
N GLY A 9 10.61 2.95 -1.08
CA GLY A 9 11.13 3.36 -2.39
C GLY A 9 10.08 3.25 -3.50
N GLY A 10 10.35 3.90 -4.63
CA GLY A 10 9.40 4.08 -5.72
C GLY A 10 9.35 2.92 -6.73
N PHE A 11 10.04 1.82 -6.46
CA PHE A 11 10.16 0.66 -7.36
C PHE A 11 9.59 -0.61 -6.70
N MET A 12 9.15 -1.57 -7.51
CA MET A 12 8.66 -2.89 -7.06
C MET A 12 9.69 -3.69 -6.26
N THR A 13 10.98 -3.51 -6.55
CA THR A 13 12.09 -4.14 -5.82
C THR A 13 12.47 -3.42 -4.53
N SER A 14 11.82 -2.30 -4.20
CA SER A 14 12.05 -1.56 -2.96
C SER A 14 11.53 -2.37 -1.77
N LYS A 15 12.07 -2.07 -0.58
CA LYS A 15 11.59 -2.69 0.66
C LYS A 15 10.14 -2.26 0.93
N PHE A 16 9.31 -3.23 1.31
CA PHE A 16 7.99 -2.95 1.87
C PHE A 16 8.14 -2.23 3.21
N ASN A 17 7.34 -1.19 3.43
CA ASN A 17 7.33 -0.47 4.71
C ASN A 17 6.13 -0.92 5.55
N PRO A 18 6.34 -1.55 6.72
CA PRO A 18 5.24 -1.97 7.58
C PRO A 18 4.54 -0.81 8.32
N ASN A 19 5.20 0.33 8.47
CA ASN A 19 4.69 1.49 9.19
C ASN A 19 3.93 2.40 8.22
N PHE A 20 2.60 2.35 8.29
CA PHE A 20 1.70 3.03 7.37
C PHE A 20 2.00 4.52 7.18
N GLU A 21 2.14 5.26 8.27
CA GLU A 21 2.40 6.69 8.27
C GLU A 21 3.86 7.08 7.98
N GLU A 22 4.80 6.14 8.10
CA GLU A 22 6.23 6.38 7.89
C GLU A 22 6.71 6.00 6.49
N ALA A 23 5.83 5.43 5.66
CA ALA A 23 6.15 5.06 4.29
C ALA A 23 6.66 6.27 3.50
N GLU A 24 7.82 6.14 2.86
CA GLU A 24 8.35 7.20 1.98
C GLU A 24 7.54 7.31 0.69
N GLN A 25 7.10 6.16 0.18
CA GLN A 25 6.42 6.01 -1.10
C GLN A 25 5.17 5.15 -0.94
N LEU A 26 4.17 5.45 -1.78
CA LEU A 26 3.02 4.63 -2.02
C LEU A 26 3.15 4.05 -3.43
N ILE A 27 3.20 2.73 -3.52
CA ILE A 27 3.10 2.01 -4.79
C ILE A 27 1.63 1.75 -5.05
N ILE A 28 1.13 2.20 -6.20
CA ILE A 28 -0.26 2.04 -6.61
C ILE A 28 -0.26 1.08 -7.81
N TYR A 29 -0.71 -0.14 -7.58
CA TYR A 29 -0.83 -1.17 -8.61
C TYR A 29 -2.26 -1.25 -9.13
N ASP A 30 -2.41 -1.18 -10.45
CA ASP A 30 -3.69 -1.43 -11.12
C ASP A 30 -3.75 -2.89 -11.57
N VAL A 31 -4.68 -3.65 -11.00
CA VAL A 31 -4.85 -5.09 -11.28
C VAL A 31 -5.36 -5.33 -12.70
N GLU A 32 -6.17 -4.42 -13.26
CA GLU A 32 -6.77 -4.58 -14.59
C GLU A 32 -5.73 -4.32 -15.67
N GLU A 33 -5.00 -3.22 -15.55
CA GLU A 33 -3.98 -2.82 -16.53
C GLU A 33 -2.61 -3.50 -16.31
N ARG A 34 -2.42 -4.13 -15.14
CA ARG A 34 -1.14 -4.73 -14.69
C ARG A 34 0.03 -3.74 -14.73
N PHE A 35 -0.26 -2.48 -14.43
CA PHE A 35 0.71 -1.40 -14.36
C PHE A 35 0.80 -0.86 -12.93
N TYR A 36 1.92 -0.23 -12.60
CA TYR A 36 2.07 0.47 -11.33
C TYR A 36 2.61 1.88 -11.51
N GLY A 37 2.14 2.77 -10.64
CA GLY A 37 2.77 4.06 -10.40
C GLY A 37 3.32 4.14 -8.98
N SER A 38 4.26 5.04 -8.76
CA SER A 38 4.72 5.40 -7.42
C SER A 38 4.51 6.88 -7.15
N ARG A 39 4.31 7.21 -5.87
CA ARG A 39 4.14 8.59 -5.41
C ARG A 39 4.66 8.72 -3.99
N VAL A 40 5.29 9.86 -3.70
CA VAL A 40 5.72 10.23 -2.33
C VAL A 40 4.51 10.20 -1.40
N SER A 41 4.61 9.50 -0.27
CA SER A 41 3.51 9.47 0.69
C SER A 41 3.23 10.87 1.23
N PRO A 42 1.96 11.31 1.27
CA PRO A 42 1.57 12.56 1.93
C PRO A 42 2.00 12.68 3.39
N SER A 43 2.20 11.54 4.08
CA SER A 43 2.68 11.50 5.47
C SER A 43 4.20 11.38 5.59
N ALA A 44 4.96 11.25 4.50
CA ALA A 44 6.40 10.96 4.55
C ALA A 44 7.20 11.99 5.38
N GLN A 45 6.78 13.26 5.39
CA GLN A 45 7.51 14.33 6.08
C GLN A 45 7.10 14.52 7.55
N ASN A 46 5.82 14.31 7.87
CA ASN A 46 5.25 14.68 9.16
C ASN A 46 4.73 13.48 9.96
N LYS A 47 4.74 12.27 9.36
CA LYS A 47 4.20 11.03 9.92
C LYS A 47 2.74 11.15 10.35
N ASP A 48 2.00 12.05 9.71
CA ASP A 48 0.60 12.29 10.05
C ASP A 48 -0.29 11.26 9.33
N LYS A 49 -0.71 10.25 10.09
CA LYS A 49 -1.62 9.20 9.64
C LYS A 49 -2.94 9.76 9.10
N ALA A 50 -3.47 10.84 9.67
CA ALA A 50 -4.75 11.40 9.25
C ALA A 50 -4.67 12.03 7.85
N VAL A 51 -3.55 12.66 7.51
CA VAL A 51 -3.29 13.22 6.18
C VAL A 51 -3.25 12.13 5.12
N LEU A 52 -2.58 11.01 5.41
CA LEU A 52 -2.54 9.87 4.50
C LEU A 52 -3.93 9.23 4.31
N ILE A 53 -4.70 9.05 5.39
CA ILE A 53 -6.08 8.53 5.32
C ILE A 53 -6.97 9.43 4.45
N ASP A 54 -6.94 10.75 4.68
CA ASP A 54 -7.74 11.71 3.91
C ASP A 54 -7.37 11.69 2.42
N PHE A 55 -6.07 11.60 2.11
CA PHE A 55 -5.58 11.45 0.74
C PHE A 55 -6.13 10.18 0.06
N LEU A 56 -6.05 9.02 0.72
CA LEU A 56 -6.51 7.75 0.15
C LEU A 56 -8.03 7.75 -0.07
N LYS A 57 -8.79 8.34 0.86
CA LYS A 57 -10.25 8.51 0.70
C LYS A 57 -10.60 9.40 -0.50
N LYS A 58 -9.94 10.55 -0.65
CA LYS A 58 -10.17 11.49 -1.77
C LYS A 58 -9.80 10.91 -3.12
N THR A 59 -8.90 9.92 -3.14
CA THR A 59 -8.45 9.23 -4.36
C THR A 59 -9.16 7.89 -4.57
N TYR A 60 -10.17 7.57 -3.75
CA TYR A 60 -10.96 6.33 -3.80
C TYR A 60 -10.11 5.06 -3.73
N MET A 61 -8.98 5.12 -3.01
CA MET A 61 -8.08 3.99 -2.79
C MET A 61 -8.52 3.22 -1.55
N THR A 62 -9.17 2.07 -1.76
CA THR A 62 -9.78 1.29 -0.67
C THR A 62 -8.99 0.05 -0.29
N HIS A 63 -8.12 -0.49 -1.16
CA HIS A 63 -7.33 -1.69 -0.88
C HIS A 63 -5.90 -1.31 -0.54
N ILE A 64 -5.45 -1.66 0.66
CA ILE A 64 -4.15 -1.25 1.21
C ILE A 64 -3.40 -2.47 1.70
N ILE A 65 -2.13 -2.58 1.32
CA ILE A 65 -1.16 -3.52 1.88
C ILE A 65 -0.23 -2.72 2.80
N THR A 66 -0.25 -3.01 4.10
CA THR A 66 0.59 -2.34 5.12
C THR A 66 0.82 -3.27 6.33
N GLY A 67 1.68 -2.89 7.28
CA GLY A 67 2.11 -3.79 8.36
C GLY A 67 1.14 -3.87 9.55
N ALA A 68 0.16 -2.97 9.62
CA ALA A 68 -0.81 -2.90 10.71
C ALA A 68 -2.16 -2.34 10.25
N GLU A 69 -3.19 -2.56 11.07
CA GLU A 69 -4.51 -2.00 10.84
C GLU A 69 -4.51 -0.46 10.78
N VAL A 70 -5.19 0.09 9.77
CA VAL A 70 -5.32 1.55 9.62
C VAL A 70 -6.38 2.10 10.58
N GLY A 71 -7.33 1.28 11.04
CA GLY A 71 -8.36 1.68 12.00
C GLY A 71 -9.47 2.54 11.40
N ASP A 72 -9.72 2.39 10.10
CA ASP A 72 -10.76 3.12 9.36
C ASP A 72 -11.54 2.17 8.47
N GLY A 73 -12.87 2.10 8.68
CA GLY A 73 -13.74 1.14 8.00
C GLY A 73 -13.93 1.36 6.50
N ALA A 74 -13.38 2.44 5.93
CA ALA A 74 -13.36 2.66 4.49
C ALA A 74 -12.32 1.79 3.75
N PHE A 75 -11.38 1.18 4.47
CA PHE A 75 -10.27 0.44 3.88
C PHE A 75 -10.36 -1.06 4.12
N SER A 76 -10.02 -1.82 3.07
CA SER A 76 -9.67 -3.24 3.15
C SER A 76 -8.16 -3.33 3.30
N VAL A 77 -7.71 -3.59 4.53
CA VAL A 77 -6.29 -3.73 4.85
C VAL A 77 -5.85 -5.18 4.75
N TYR A 78 -4.72 -5.40 4.10
CA TYR A 78 -4.01 -6.67 4.09
C TYR A 78 -2.66 -6.50 4.78
N ILE A 79 -2.36 -7.41 5.71
CA ILE A 79 -1.11 -7.45 6.45
C ILE A 79 -0.28 -8.64 5.92
N PRO A 80 0.84 -8.38 5.20
CA PRO A 80 1.70 -9.44 4.68
C PRO A 80 2.29 -10.32 5.77
N LYS A 81 2.51 -11.61 5.46
CA LYS A 81 3.19 -12.53 6.39
C LYS A 81 4.66 -12.20 6.55
N ASN A 82 5.32 -11.81 5.46
CA ASN A 82 6.72 -11.41 5.46
C ASN A 82 6.82 -9.88 5.31
N GLN A 83 6.98 -9.18 6.43
CA GLN A 83 7.11 -7.72 6.44
C GLN A 83 8.52 -7.21 6.12
N ASP A 84 9.50 -8.11 5.92
CA ASP A 84 10.84 -7.77 5.46
C ASP A 84 11.03 -7.97 3.94
N ALA A 85 9.96 -8.35 3.24
CA ALA A 85 9.96 -8.59 1.80
C ALA A 85 10.03 -7.29 0.97
N THR A 86 10.17 -7.47 -0.33
CA THR A 86 10.00 -6.41 -1.33
C THR A 86 8.53 -6.11 -1.58
N VAL A 87 8.24 -4.95 -2.17
CA VAL A 87 6.88 -4.58 -2.59
C VAL A 87 6.27 -5.62 -3.55
N GLU A 88 7.06 -6.13 -4.50
CA GLU A 88 6.62 -7.15 -5.44
C GLU A 88 6.14 -8.42 -4.73
N GLU A 89 6.93 -8.92 -3.78
CA GLU A 89 6.63 -10.15 -3.05
C GLU A 89 5.34 -10.02 -2.23
N VAL A 90 5.13 -8.92 -1.50
CA VAL A 90 3.91 -8.71 -0.71
C VAL A 90 2.68 -8.48 -1.60
N LEU A 91 2.86 -7.86 -2.76
CA LEU A 91 1.80 -7.68 -3.75
C LEU A 91 1.37 -9.02 -4.34
N ILE A 92 2.32 -9.87 -4.73
CA ILE A 92 2.05 -11.22 -5.22
C ILE A 92 1.37 -12.05 -4.13
N GLU A 93 1.82 -11.95 -2.87
CA GLU A 93 1.18 -12.61 -1.73
C GLU A 93 -0.30 -12.24 -1.67
N TYR A 94 -0.63 -10.95 -1.69
CA TYR A 94 -2.00 -10.45 -1.65
C TYR A 94 -2.82 -10.90 -2.86
N ILE A 95 -2.31 -10.77 -4.09
CA ILE A 95 -3.03 -11.15 -5.31
C ILE A 95 -3.41 -12.64 -5.28
N ASN A 96 -2.53 -13.49 -4.75
CA ASN A 96 -2.81 -14.93 -4.61
C ASN A 96 -3.91 -15.25 -3.59
N THR A 97 -4.26 -14.32 -2.69
CA THR A 97 -5.39 -14.47 -1.76
C THR A 97 -6.74 -14.11 -2.38
N LEU A 98 -6.73 -13.39 -3.50
CA LEU A 98 -7.96 -12.97 -4.17
C LEU A 98 -8.64 -14.17 -4.83
N PRO A 99 -9.99 -14.22 -4.84
CA PRO A 99 -10.71 -15.24 -5.58
C PRO A 99 -10.27 -15.23 -7.05
N LYS A 100 -9.96 -16.41 -7.60
CA LYS A 100 -9.75 -16.54 -9.04
C LYS A 100 -11.11 -16.40 -9.72
N SER A 101 -11.33 -15.26 -10.39
CA SER A 101 -12.48 -15.02 -11.27
C SER A 101 -12.48 -15.98 -12.45
#